data_AF-B0M9G1-F1
#
_entry.id   AF-B0M9G1-F1
#
_cell.length_a   1.000
_cell.length_b   1.000
_cell.length_c   1.000
_cell.angle_alpha   90.00
_cell.angle_beta   90.00
_cell.angle_gamma   90.00
#
_symmetry.space_group_name_H-M   'P 1'
#
loop_
_entity.id
_entity.type
_entity.pdbx_description
1 polymer ?
#
loop_
_entity_poly.entity_id
_entity_poly.type
_entity_poly.pdbx_seq_one_letter_code
_entity_poly.pdbx_strand_id
1 'polypeptide(L)'
;MMKIGIQIEREMIYQCSVTDGKIVEEEPKKLSGDWADYVRAESEKHADTSNLFMGVILEDPEEDLASKAAELRKELGFSEEQLRLFTKEEAFLGLAGDRKEQLEQGAVGLFDYSGQRLFYYLVKKQDGQLLVEREDYSAFMRNTRLPHQKDMAFENAAVQAMSQEVTSLVYLYGRGFDGGWLKSASAKLCAGRRVFMGDHVYATGAVCLLGRKNAADLDSAVILTDTVMMYQIGAMVWNHGKEEFLPVIKGGKPWFESRGNMTVLVETAASIPVEIKPLFPGKGDRMRFPISLKGLKKRPGRSTKLKIEAECTGETKCRIKITDLGFGTLYPSTYQVFQQVISWERRGQP
;
A
#
# COMPACT_ATOMS: atom_id res chain seq x y z
N MET A 1 -7.34 3.23 25.16
CA MET A 1 -7.14 3.31 23.70
C MET A 1 -7.93 2.18 23.06
N MET A 2 -8.93 2.53 22.26
CA MET A 2 -9.76 1.58 21.53
C MET A 2 -9.25 1.47 20.10
N LYS A 3 -9.08 0.25 19.60
CA LYS A 3 -8.61 -0.02 18.24
C LYS A 3 -9.63 -0.86 17.51
N ILE A 4 -9.95 -0.48 16.28
CA ILE A 4 -10.83 -1.23 15.39
C ILE A 4 -10.10 -1.42 14.06
N GLY A 5 -9.90 -2.66 13.66
CA GLY A 5 -9.44 -3.02 12.32
C GLY A 5 -10.64 -3.44 11.48
N ILE A 6 -10.78 -2.87 10.30
CA ILE A 6 -11.90 -3.10 9.40
C ILE A 6 -11.31 -3.48 8.05
N GLN A 7 -11.53 -4.72 7.64
CA GLN A 7 -11.23 -5.16 6.29
C GLN A 7 -12.54 -5.26 5.50
N ILE A 8 -12.54 -4.70 4.30
CA ILE A 8 -13.65 -4.78 3.36
C ILE A 8 -13.18 -5.49 2.10
N GLU A 9 -13.80 -6.62 1.82
CA GLU A 9 -13.46 -7.49 0.70
C GLU A 9 -14.75 -8.10 0.12
N ARG A 10 -14.99 -7.93 -1.19
CA ARG A 10 -16.18 -8.43 -1.89
C ARG A 10 -17.52 -8.15 -1.18
N GLU A 11 -17.76 -6.88 -0.83
CA GLU A 11 -18.97 -6.43 -0.12
C GLU A 11 -19.15 -7.08 1.27
N MET A 12 -18.08 -7.58 1.87
CA MET A 12 -18.10 -8.16 3.21
C MET A 12 -17.14 -7.41 4.10
N ILE A 13 -17.54 -7.28 5.37
CA ILE A 13 -16.82 -6.59 6.41
C ILE A 13 -16.32 -7.64 7.39
N TYR A 14 -15.02 -7.62 7.63
CA TYR A 14 -14.32 -8.40 8.63
C TYR A 14 -13.76 -7.41 9.65
N GLN A 15 -14.29 -7.43 10.87
CA GLN A 15 -13.99 -6.43 11.89
C GLN A 15 -13.35 -7.09 13.10
N CYS A 16 -12.28 -6.45 13.60
CA CYS A 16 -11.65 -6.80 14.87
C CYS A 16 -11.63 -5.59 15.78
N SER A 17 -11.88 -5.79 17.07
CA SER A 17 -11.69 -4.77 18.10
C SER A 17 -10.74 -5.26 19.20
N VAL A 18 -10.14 -4.33 19.96
CA VAL A 18 -9.41 -4.69 21.18
C VAL A 18 -10.26 -4.46 22.41
N THR A 19 -10.53 -5.54 23.15
CA THR A 19 -11.25 -5.53 24.42
C THR A 19 -10.39 -6.23 25.47
N ASP A 20 -10.11 -5.56 26.59
CA ASP A 20 -9.27 -6.08 27.69
C ASP A 20 -7.90 -6.63 27.23
N GLY A 21 -7.28 -5.95 26.26
CA GLY A 21 -5.98 -6.33 25.71
C GLY A 21 -5.99 -7.55 24.79
N LYS A 22 -7.17 -8.10 24.49
CA LYS A 22 -7.36 -9.19 23.53
C LYS A 22 -8.03 -8.69 22.26
N ILE A 23 -7.63 -9.28 21.14
CA ILE A 23 -8.32 -9.05 19.87
C ILE A 23 -9.58 -9.91 19.87
N VAL A 24 -10.71 -9.27 19.60
CA VAL A 24 -12.02 -9.89 19.45
C VAL A 24 -12.42 -9.75 18.00
N GLU A 25 -12.65 -10.88 17.34
CA GLU A 25 -13.17 -10.96 15.98
C GLU A 25 -14.70 -10.90 16.02
N GLU A 26 -15.30 -10.10 15.16
CA GLU A 26 -16.75 -10.05 14.99
C GLU A 26 -17.21 -11.00 13.89
N GLU A 27 -18.46 -11.44 13.96
CA GLU A 27 -19.06 -12.18 12.84
C GLU A 27 -19.03 -11.33 11.55
N PRO A 28 -18.58 -11.88 10.40
CA PRO A 28 -18.54 -11.16 9.15
C PRO A 28 -19.92 -10.64 8.72
N LYS A 29 -19.97 -9.40 8.22
CA LYS A 29 -21.24 -8.73 7.84
C LYS A 29 -21.19 -8.30 6.38
N LYS A 30 -22.35 -8.18 5.72
CA LYS A 30 -22.41 -7.55 4.41
C LYS A 30 -22.25 -6.04 4.54
N LEU A 31 -21.44 -5.46 3.68
CA LEU A 31 -21.39 -4.02 3.49
C LEU A 31 -22.67 -3.55 2.79
N SER A 32 -23.26 -2.48 3.32
CA SER A 32 -24.40 -1.80 2.72
C SER A 32 -23.98 -0.36 2.44
N GLY A 33 -23.82 -0.01 1.17
CA GLY A 33 -23.36 1.33 0.76
C GLY A 33 -21.84 1.44 0.66
N ASP A 34 -21.32 2.64 0.87
CA ASP A 34 -19.89 2.94 0.78
C ASP A 34 -19.15 2.59 2.09
N TRP A 35 -17.85 2.28 1.99
CA TRP A 35 -17.03 1.98 3.16
C TRP A 35 -16.96 3.16 4.15
N ALA A 36 -16.98 4.39 3.65
CA ALA A 36 -16.93 5.60 4.47
C ALA A 36 -18.18 5.74 5.33
N ASP A 37 -19.34 5.34 4.80
CA ASP A 37 -20.60 5.32 5.55
C ASP A 37 -20.56 4.32 6.70
N TYR A 38 -19.95 3.14 6.46
CA TYR A 38 -19.75 2.16 7.51
C TYR A 38 -18.81 2.67 8.60
N VAL A 39 -17.68 3.27 8.23
CA VAL A 39 -16.72 3.83 9.21
C VAL A 39 -17.37 4.95 10.04
N ARG A 40 -18.18 5.81 9.41
CA ARG A 40 -18.95 6.85 10.10
C ARG A 40 -19.90 6.22 11.12
N ALA A 41 -20.75 5.30 10.69
CA ALA A 41 -21.71 4.62 11.57
C ALA A 41 -21.01 3.85 12.70
N GLU A 42 -19.85 3.26 12.45
CA GLU A 42 -19.06 2.56 13.48
C GLU A 42 -18.49 3.56 14.50
N SER A 43 -17.98 4.71 14.05
CA SER A 43 -17.46 5.74 14.94
C SER A 43 -18.55 6.33 15.86
N GLU A 44 -19.78 6.47 15.37
CA GLU A 44 -20.93 7.00 16.12
C GLU A 44 -21.38 6.09 17.28
N LYS A 45 -20.98 4.81 17.28
CA LYS A 45 -21.22 3.88 18.40
C LYS A 45 -20.39 4.25 19.64
N HIS A 46 -19.40 5.12 19.51
CA HIS A 46 -18.49 5.51 20.57
C HIS A 46 -18.74 6.94 21.02
N ALA A 47 -19.17 7.11 22.28
CA ALA A 47 -19.43 8.42 22.86
C ALA A 47 -18.17 9.29 23.02
N ASP A 48 -17.00 8.68 23.20
CA ASP A 48 -15.69 9.35 23.24
C ASP A 48 -14.78 8.79 22.14
N THR A 49 -14.52 9.61 21.13
CA THR A 49 -13.68 9.26 19.98
C THR A 49 -12.22 9.71 20.15
N SER A 50 -11.88 10.44 21.23
CA SER A 50 -10.51 10.94 21.45
C SER A 50 -9.46 9.83 21.55
N ASN A 51 -9.90 8.64 21.96
CA ASN A 51 -9.07 7.44 22.11
C ASN A 51 -9.42 6.32 21.12
N LEU A 52 -10.22 6.62 20.09
CA LEU A 52 -10.63 5.67 19.06
C LEU A 52 -9.66 5.73 17.87
N PHE A 53 -9.14 4.58 17.49
CA PHE A 53 -8.25 4.39 16.36
C PHE A 53 -8.86 3.33 15.43
N MET A 54 -9.00 3.67 14.15
CA MET A 54 -9.62 2.84 13.13
C MET A 54 -8.65 2.64 11.97
N GLY A 55 -8.49 1.39 11.54
CA GLY A 55 -7.65 1.00 10.43
C GLY A 55 -8.49 0.31 9.38
N VAL A 56 -8.48 0.82 8.15
CA VAL A 56 -9.33 0.32 7.06
C VAL A 56 -8.46 -0.30 5.97
N ILE A 57 -8.78 -1.54 5.58
CA ILE A 57 -8.18 -2.25 4.44
C ILE A 57 -9.27 -2.46 3.39
N LEU A 58 -8.99 -2.10 2.14
CA LEU A 58 -9.89 -2.30 1.00
C LEU A 58 -9.21 -3.22 -0.03
N GLU A 59 -9.94 -4.18 -0.62
CA GLU A 59 -9.41 -5.10 -1.64
C GLU A 59 -8.91 -4.34 -2.89
N ASP A 60 -9.73 -3.41 -3.40
CA ASP A 60 -9.44 -2.66 -4.62
C ASP A 60 -9.56 -1.15 -4.36
N PRO A 61 -8.45 -0.44 -4.06
CA PRO A 61 -8.49 0.99 -3.76
C PRO A 61 -8.83 1.83 -5.01
N GLU A 62 -9.83 2.69 -4.89
CA GLU A 62 -10.25 3.64 -5.93
C GLU A 62 -9.25 4.81 -6.11
N GLU A 63 -9.24 5.46 -7.28
CA GLU A 63 -8.35 6.62 -7.56
C GLU A 63 -8.53 7.78 -6.56
N ASP A 64 -9.73 7.96 -6.01
CA ASP A 64 -10.06 9.05 -5.09
C ASP A 64 -10.02 8.64 -3.60
N LEU A 65 -9.64 7.39 -3.29
CA LEU A 65 -9.69 6.81 -1.94
C LEU A 65 -9.03 7.71 -0.89
N ALA A 66 -7.84 8.21 -1.18
CA ALA A 66 -7.09 9.04 -0.24
C ALA A 66 -7.77 10.41 -0.02
N SER A 67 -8.49 10.93 -1.01
CA SER A 67 -9.27 12.17 -0.88
C SER A 67 -10.53 11.94 -0.06
N LYS A 68 -11.29 10.87 -0.36
CA LYS A 68 -12.45 10.43 0.45
C LYS A 68 -12.07 10.23 1.92
N ALA A 69 -10.95 9.56 2.19
CA ALA A 69 -10.48 9.36 3.56
C ALA A 69 -10.03 10.65 4.27
N ALA A 70 -9.58 11.67 3.54
CA ALA A 70 -9.24 12.98 4.11
C ALA A 70 -10.51 13.77 4.46
N GLU A 71 -11.54 13.71 3.60
CA GLU A 71 -12.85 14.31 3.86
C GLU A 71 -13.52 13.67 5.07
N LEU A 72 -13.55 12.33 5.13
CA LEU A 72 -14.10 11.60 6.27
C LEU A 72 -13.37 11.93 7.58
N ARG A 73 -12.03 12.02 7.56
CA ARG A 73 -11.26 12.46 8.74
C ARG A 73 -11.68 13.84 9.22
N LYS A 74 -11.88 14.79 8.30
CA LYS A 74 -12.34 16.14 8.63
C LYS A 74 -13.76 16.14 9.20
N GLU A 75 -14.67 15.37 8.62
CA GLU A 75 -16.05 15.21 9.12
C GLU A 75 -16.08 14.68 10.55
N LEU A 76 -15.29 13.65 10.83
CA LEU A 76 -15.23 12.99 12.14
C LEU A 76 -14.36 13.72 13.17
N GLY A 77 -13.60 14.75 12.75
CA GLY A 77 -12.62 15.42 13.60
C GLY A 77 -11.42 14.53 13.97
N PHE A 78 -11.11 13.52 13.14
CA PHE A 78 -10.03 12.56 13.40
C PHE A 78 -8.71 13.03 12.81
N SER A 79 -7.62 12.75 13.53
CA SER A 79 -6.26 12.87 13.00
C SER A 79 -5.94 11.77 11.99
N GLU A 80 -4.84 11.92 11.23
CA GLU A 80 -4.34 10.84 10.37
C GLU A 80 -4.00 9.57 11.16
N GLU A 81 -3.60 9.67 12.43
CA GLU A 81 -3.31 8.51 13.27
C GLU A 81 -4.59 7.77 13.69
N GLN A 82 -5.69 8.50 13.92
CA GLN A 82 -6.96 7.94 14.40
C GLN A 82 -7.77 7.25 13.30
N LEU A 83 -7.67 7.66 12.04
CA LEU A 83 -8.21 6.91 10.91
C LEU A 83 -7.13 6.71 9.86
N ARG A 84 -6.66 5.48 9.73
CA ARG A 84 -5.60 5.09 8.79
C ARG A 84 -6.16 4.14 7.74
N LEU A 85 -5.71 4.32 6.51
CA LEU A 85 -5.84 3.31 5.48
C LEU A 85 -4.59 2.41 5.53
N PHE A 86 -4.78 1.12 5.34
CA PHE A 86 -3.70 0.15 5.26
C PHE A 86 -3.86 -0.70 4.01
N THR A 87 -2.74 -1.04 3.39
CA THR A 87 -2.65 -2.11 2.40
C THR A 87 -2.77 -3.48 3.07
N LYS A 88 -3.11 -4.52 2.28
CA LYS A 88 -3.04 -5.92 2.73
C LYS A 88 -1.63 -6.28 3.21
N GLU A 89 -0.60 -5.77 2.53
CA GLU A 89 0.81 -5.95 2.91
C GLU A 89 1.15 -5.35 4.28
N GLU A 90 0.76 -4.09 4.54
CA GLU A 90 0.98 -3.45 5.84
C GLU A 90 0.25 -4.19 6.95
N ALA A 91 -1.03 -4.53 6.73
CA ALA A 91 -1.80 -5.29 7.69
C ALA A 91 -1.13 -6.64 8.01
N PHE A 92 -0.71 -7.39 6.99
CA PHE A 92 -0.02 -8.66 7.21
C PHE A 92 1.32 -8.49 7.94
N LEU A 93 2.10 -7.45 7.61
CA LEU A 93 3.31 -7.07 8.35
C LEU A 93 3.01 -6.78 9.83
N GLY A 94 1.92 -6.09 10.11
CA GLY A 94 1.46 -5.83 11.48
C GLY A 94 1.20 -7.10 12.27
N LEU A 95 0.53 -8.08 11.65
CA LEU A 95 0.23 -9.38 12.23
C LEU A 95 1.51 -10.22 12.43
N ALA A 96 2.36 -10.31 11.42
CA ALA A 96 3.62 -11.05 11.49
C ALA A 96 4.58 -10.44 12.51
N GLY A 97 4.66 -9.11 12.58
CA GLY A 97 5.47 -8.37 13.55
C GLY A 97 5.04 -8.57 15.01
N ASP A 98 3.78 -8.91 15.24
CA ASP A 98 3.26 -9.34 16.55
C ASP A 98 3.67 -10.79 16.91
N ARG A 99 4.29 -11.51 15.98
CA ARG A 99 4.81 -12.88 16.13
C ARG A 99 6.34 -12.87 16.10
N LYS A 100 6.98 -11.99 16.89
CA LYS A 100 8.44 -11.81 16.92
C LYS A 100 9.22 -13.12 17.04
N GLU A 101 8.80 -14.00 17.94
CA GLU A 101 9.39 -15.33 18.15
C GLU A 101 9.42 -16.19 16.87
N GLN A 102 8.39 -16.08 16.03
CA GLN A 102 8.28 -16.83 14.78
C GLN A 102 9.23 -16.23 13.73
N LEU A 103 9.35 -14.90 13.70
CA LEU A 103 10.27 -14.18 12.83
C LEU A 103 11.75 -14.40 13.18
N GLU A 104 12.08 -14.82 14.40
CA GLU A 104 13.44 -15.29 14.73
C GLU A 104 13.71 -16.71 14.23
N GLN A 105 12.67 -17.55 14.13
CA GLN A 105 12.79 -18.96 13.72
C GLN A 105 12.72 -19.15 12.20
N GLY A 106 12.17 -18.18 11.47
CA GLY A 106 11.98 -18.20 10.03
C GLY A 106 11.04 -17.11 9.58
N ALA A 107 10.59 -17.17 8.34
CA ALA A 107 9.59 -16.26 7.79
C ALA A 107 8.16 -16.62 8.23
N VAL A 108 7.28 -15.64 8.16
CA VAL A 108 5.83 -15.80 8.34
C VAL A 108 5.16 -15.69 6.97
N GLY A 109 4.47 -16.74 6.55
CA GLY A 109 3.78 -16.83 5.26
C GLY A 109 2.27 -16.63 5.38
N LEU A 110 1.63 -16.16 4.32
CA LEU A 110 0.18 -16.05 4.20
C LEU A 110 -0.23 -16.43 2.78
N PHE A 111 -1.09 -17.44 2.65
CA PHE A 111 -1.81 -17.72 1.42
C PHE A 111 -3.14 -16.97 1.43
N ASP A 112 -3.30 -16.00 0.54
CA ASP A 112 -4.57 -15.33 0.25
C ASP A 112 -5.18 -16.00 -0.99
N TYR A 113 -6.22 -16.81 -0.78
CA TYR A 113 -6.92 -17.49 -1.85
C TYR A 113 -8.36 -17.03 -1.95
N SER A 114 -8.65 -16.31 -3.03
CA SER A 114 -9.97 -15.76 -3.30
C SER A 114 -10.90 -16.72 -4.07
N GLY A 115 -10.44 -17.95 -4.36
CA GLY A 115 -11.09 -18.94 -5.22
C GLY A 115 -10.70 -18.83 -6.70
N GLN A 116 -10.22 -17.66 -7.13
CA GLN A 116 -9.71 -17.44 -8.50
C GLN A 116 -8.23 -17.05 -8.50
N ARG A 117 -7.87 -16.12 -7.62
CA ARG A 117 -6.49 -15.65 -7.41
C ARG A 117 -5.91 -16.25 -6.14
N LEU A 118 -4.71 -16.81 -6.23
CA LEU A 118 -3.92 -17.31 -5.10
C LEU A 118 -2.62 -16.50 -5.02
N PHE A 119 -2.49 -15.68 -3.98
CA PHE A 119 -1.25 -14.97 -3.68
C PHE A 119 -0.58 -15.58 -2.46
N TYR A 120 0.76 -15.61 -2.48
CA TYR A 120 1.57 -15.91 -1.32
C TYR A 120 2.28 -14.64 -0.86
N TYR A 121 1.98 -14.21 0.35
CA TYR A 121 2.68 -13.13 1.03
C TYR A 121 3.72 -13.71 1.98
N LEU A 122 4.87 -13.06 2.07
CA LEU A 122 5.95 -13.49 2.94
C LEU A 122 6.50 -12.29 3.73
N VAL A 123 6.57 -12.41 5.05
CA VAL A 123 7.30 -11.49 5.92
C VAL A 123 8.52 -12.21 6.46
N LYS A 124 9.71 -11.70 6.14
CA LYS A 124 10.99 -12.27 6.59
C LYS A 124 11.93 -11.19 7.13
N LYS A 125 12.95 -11.59 7.88
CA LYS A 125 14.07 -10.72 8.22
C LYS A 125 15.16 -10.87 7.18
N GLN A 126 15.64 -9.76 6.64
CA GLN A 126 16.78 -9.69 5.74
C GLN A 126 17.69 -8.54 6.17
N ASP A 127 18.97 -8.86 6.43
CA ASP A 127 19.98 -7.89 6.88
C ASP A 127 19.55 -7.03 8.09
N GLY A 128 18.78 -7.63 9.00
CA GLY A 128 18.28 -6.97 10.22
C GLY A 128 17.02 -6.11 10.03
N GLN A 129 16.46 -6.07 8.82
CA GLN A 129 15.21 -5.37 8.50
C GLN A 129 14.09 -6.35 8.15
N LEU A 130 12.83 -5.98 8.40
CA LEU A 130 11.69 -6.76 7.92
C LEU A 130 11.44 -6.47 6.44
N LEU A 131 11.18 -7.52 5.68
CA LEU A 131 10.89 -7.47 4.26
C LEU A 131 9.54 -8.16 4.00
N VAL A 132 8.67 -7.50 3.23
CA VAL A 132 7.40 -8.04 2.77
C VAL A 132 7.47 -8.28 1.27
N GLU A 133 7.22 -9.51 0.85
CA GLU A 133 7.17 -9.92 -0.55
C GLU A 133 5.81 -10.54 -0.87
N ARG A 134 5.43 -10.50 -2.15
CA ARG A 134 4.20 -11.14 -2.64
C ARG A 134 4.45 -11.77 -4.00
N GLU A 135 3.98 -13.00 -4.17
CA GLU A 135 4.05 -13.76 -5.42
C GLU A 135 2.68 -14.30 -5.83
N ASP A 136 2.44 -14.38 -7.15
CA ASP A 136 1.20 -14.89 -7.74
C ASP A 136 1.32 -16.38 -8.08
N TYR A 137 0.56 -17.21 -7.36
CA TYR A 137 0.44 -18.66 -7.56
C TYR A 137 -0.88 -19.06 -8.20
N SER A 138 -1.67 -18.11 -8.71
CA SER A 138 -3.00 -18.36 -9.30
C SER A 138 -2.97 -19.38 -10.44
N ALA A 139 -1.84 -19.48 -11.15
CA ALA A 139 -1.64 -20.45 -12.23
C ALA A 139 -1.87 -21.90 -11.78
N PHE A 140 -1.48 -22.25 -10.55
CA PHE A 140 -1.70 -23.59 -9.97
C PHE A 140 -3.19 -23.89 -9.81
N MET A 141 -3.97 -22.88 -9.41
CA MET A 141 -5.38 -23.05 -9.09
C MET A 141 -6.28 -23.04 -10.34
N ARG A 142 -5.75 -22.69 -11.51
CA ARG A 142 -6.51 -22.67 -12.76
C ARG A 142 -7.07 -24.06 -13.07
N ASN A 143 -8.33 -24.09 -13.52
CA ASN A 143 -9.04 -25.31 -13.93
C ASN A 143 -9.22 -26.37 -12.83
N THR A 144 -9.03 -26.03 -11.56
CA THR A 144 -9.29 -26.94 -10.43
C THR A 144 -10.79 -26.94 -10.09
N ARG A 145 -11.52 -27.96 -10.56
CA ARG A 145 -12.98 -28.04 -10.37
C ARG A 145 -13.38 -28.92 -9.19
N LEU A 146 -12.69 -30.04 -9.03
CA LEU A 146 -13.00 -31.02 -8.01
C LEU A 146 -12.18 -30.78 -6.73
N PRO A 147 -12.72 -31.09 -5.53
CA PRO A 147 -12.01 -30.89 -4.26
C PRO A 147 -10.58 -31.47 -4.23
N HIS A 148 -10.39 -32.70 -4.73
CA HIS A 148 -9.05 -33.34 -4.75
C HIS A 148 -8.07 -32.64 -5.71
N GLN A 149 -8.57 -32.06 -6.81
CA GLN A 149 -7.72 -31.31 -7.74
C GLN A 149 -7.27 -30.00 -7.11
N LYS A 150 -8.16 -29.33 -6.37
CA LYS A 150 -7.84 -28.13 -5.60
C LYS A 150 -6.79 -28.43 -4.53
N ASP A 151 -6.98 -29.52 -3.78
CA ASP A 151 -6.06 -29.96 -2.72
C ASP A 151 -4.65 -30.20 -3.26
N MET A 152 -4.53 -31.02 -4.32
CA MET A 152 -3.24 -31.29 -4.96
C MET A 152 -2.60 -30.05 -5.59
N ALA A 153 -3.38 -29.20 -6.24
CA ALA A 153 -2.88 -27.98 -6.87
C ALA A 153 -2.34 -26.99 -5.83
N PHE A 154 -3.11 -26.78 -4.76
CA PHE A 154 -2.69 -25.92 -3.66
C PHE A 154 -1.47 -26.49 -2.92
N GLU A 155 -1.42 -27.81 -2.73
CA GLU A 155 -0.25 -28.47 -2.16
C GLU A 155 1.03 -28.17 -2.97
N ASN A 156 0.96 -28.31 -4.29
CA ASN A 156 2.09 -28.00 -5.18
C ASN A 156 2.48 -26.52 -5.11
N ALA A 157 1.49 -25.63 -5.13
CA ALA A 157 1.71 -24.19 -4.98
C ALA A 157 2.41 -23.87 -3.66
N ALA A 158 1.92 -24.45 -2.55
CA ALA A 158 2.44 -24.20 -1.22
C ALA A 158 3.86 -24.74 -1.04
N VAL A 159 4.15 -25.93 -1.56
CA VAL A 159 5.50 -26.50 -1.56
C VAL A 159 6.46 -25.62 -2.34
N GLN A 160 6.07 -25.14 -3.52
CA GLN A 160 6.90 -24.24 -4.32
C GLN A 160 7.12 -22.89 -3.62
N ALA A 161 6.05 -22.27 -3.12
CA ALA A 161 6.11 -20.96 -2.47
C ALA A 161 7.01 -20.96 -1.22
N MET A 162 6.99 -22.05 -0.45
CA MET A 162 7.79 -22.19 0.77
C MET A 162 9.17 -22.80 0.53
N SER A 163 9.56 -23.13 -0.72
CA SER A 163 10.85 -23.79 -0.97
C SER A 163 12.05 -22.84 -0.86
N GLN A 164 11.81 -21.53 -1.03
CA GLN A 164 12.86 -20.51 -1.04
C GLN A 164 13.27 -20.03 0.36
N GLU A 165 12.38 -20.17 1.34
CA GLU A 165 12.54 -19.58 2.66
C GLU A 165 11.98 -20.50 3.75
N VAL A 166 12.71 -20.65 4.85
CA VAL A 166 12.22 -21.43 6.00
C VAL A 166 11.05 -20.68 6.61
N THR A 167 9.84 -21.23 6.48
CA THR A 167 8.62 -20.62 6.99
C THR A 167 8.21 -21.25 8.34
N SER A 168 8.25 -20.47 9.42
CA SER A 168 7.95 -20.91 10.79
C SER A 168 6.45 -20.90 11.10
N LEU A 169 5.70 -20.03 10.43
CA LEU A 169 4.27 -19.83 10.63
C LEU A 169 3.56 -19.55 9.30
N VAL A 170 2.41 -20.18 9.07
CA VAL A 170 1.59 -19.95 7.87
C VAL A 170 0.17 -19.54 8.26
N TYR A 171 -0.36 -18.54 7.57
CA TYR A 171 -1.77 -18.19 7.58
C TYR A 171 -2.44 -18.60 6.27
N LEU A 172 -3.69 -19.04 6.35
CA LEU A 172 -4.59 -19.31 5.23
C LEU A 172 -5.76 -18.34 5.35
N TYR A 173 -5.96 -17.54 4.32
CA TYR A 173 -6.99 -16.51 4.26
C TYR A 173 -7.78 -16.60 2.96
N GLY A 174 -9.07 -16.29 3.06
CA GLY A 174 -9.94 -16.09 1.91
C GLY A 174 -10.82 -17.31 1.58
N ARG A 175 -11.99 -17.00 1.01
CA ARG A 175 -13.06 -17.96 0.70
C ARG A 175 -12.66 -19.07 -0.27
N GLY A 176 -11.52 -18.96 -0.94
CA GLY A 176 -10.98 -20.03 -1.76
C GLY A 176 -10.72 -21.30 -0.95
N PHE A 177 -10.46 -21.17 0.36
CA PHE A 177 -10.27 -22.28 1.28
C PHE A 177 -11.58 -22.90 1.81
N ASP A 178 -12.74 -22.31 1.50
CA ASP A 178 -14.04 -22.82 1.93
C ASP A 178 -14.38 -24.17 1.30
N GLY A 179 -15.21 -24.96 1.98
CA GLY A 179 -15.75 -26.21 1.46
C GLY A 179 -14.96 -27.47 1.83
N GLY A 180 -14.02 -27.39 2.79
CA GLY A 180 -13.42 -28.57 3.44
C GLY A 180 -12.60 -29.46 2.51
N TRP A 181 -12.02 -28.88 1.46
CA TRP A 181 -11.24 -29.63 0.46
C TRP A 181 -9.76 -29.81 0.85
N LEU A 182 -9.23 -29.03 1.81
CA LEU A 182 -7.85 -29.16 2.28
C LEU A 182 -7.67 -30.44 3.10
N LYS A 183 -6.95 -31.42 2.55
CA LYS A 183 -6.64 -32.66 3.25
C LYS A 183 -5.16 -32.98 3.17
N SER A 184 -4.63 -33.26 1.98
CA SER A 184 -3.22 -33.59 1.82
C SER A 184 -2.35 -32.34 1.98
N ALA A 185 -2.81 -31.19 1.47
CA ALA A 185 -2.10 -29.93 1.59
C ALA A 185 -1.94 -29.50 3.05
N SER A 186 -2.99 -29.65 3.88
CA SER A 186 -2.93 -29.29 5.30
C SER A 186 -1.95 -30.17 6.08
N ALA A 187 -1.90 -31.47 5.81
CA ALA A 187 -0.93 -32.37 6.42
C ALA A 187 0.52 -31.97 6.09
N LYS A 188 0.80 -31.57 4.85
CA LYS A 188 2.14 -31.09 4.46
C LYS A 188 2.46 -29.72 5.04
N LEU A 189 1.51 -28.80 5.02
CA LEU A 189 1.66 -27.46 5.60
C LEU A 189 1.93 -27.51 7.09
N CYS A 190 1.28 -28.42 7.83
CA CYS A 190 1.47 -28.58 9.27
C CYS A 190 2.72 -29.39 9.65
N ALA A 191 3.53 -29.84 8.69
CA ALA A 191 4.73 -30.60 8.98
C ALA A 191 5.81 -29.70 9.61
N GLY A 192 5.90 -29.75 10.94
CA GLY A 192 6.90 -29.04 11.73
C GLY A 192 6.67 -27.54 11.89
N ARG A 193 5.45 -27.04 11.62
CA ARG A 193 5.11 -25.62 11.74
C ARG A 193 3.63 -25.41 12.10
N ARG A 194 3.31 -24.22 12.57
CA ARG A 194 1.93 -23.83 12.90
C ARG A 194 1.24 -23.27 11.66
N VAL A 195 -0.03 -23.63 11.50
CA VAL A 195 -0.89 -23.12 10.42
C VAL A 195 -2.18 -22.62 11.04
N PHE A 196 -2.57 -21.40 10.72
CA PHE A 196 -3.85 -20.82 11.12
C PHE A 196 -4.68 -20.50 9.89
N MET A 197 -5.97 -20.80 9.96
CA MET A 197 -6.94 -20.42 8.95
C MET A 197 -7.95 -19.49 9.61
N GLY A 198 -8.22 -18.34 9.00
CA GLY A 198 -9.14 -17.37 9.57
C GLY A 198 -9.49 -16.24 8.61
N ASP A 199 -10.67 -15.66 8.83
CA ASP A 199 -11.26 -14.63 7.98
C ASP A 199 -10.86 -13.20 8.38
N HIS A 200 -10.20 -13.04 9.52
CA HIS A 200 -9.88 -11.73 10.10
C HIS A 200 -8.39 -11.37 10.05
N VAL A 201 -7.61 -12.05 9.20
CA VAL A 201 -6.14 -11.92 9.15
C VAL A 201 -5.71 -10.45 8.98
N TYR A 202 -6.25 -9.74 7.99
CA TYR A 202 -5.84 -8.35 7.74
C TYR A 202 -6.44 -7.36 8.75
N ALA A 203 -7.69 -7.54 9.16
CA ALA A 203 -8.30 -6.73 10.23
C ALA A 203 -7.51 -6.81 11.55
N THR A 204 -7.08 -8.02 11.93
CA THR A 204 -6.21 -8.28 13.08
C THR A 204 -4.86 -7.59 12.91
N GLY A 205 -4.27 -7.69 11.72
CA GLY A 205 -3.03 -7.02 11.37
C GLY A 205 -3.09 -5.49 11.52
N ALA A 206 -4.17 -4.85 11.05
CA ALA A 206 -4.38 -3.42 11.22
C ALA A 206 -4.50 -3.03 12.70
N VAL A 207 -5.22 -3.81 13.52
CA VAL A 207 -5.28 -3.60 14.98
C VAL A 207 -3.89 -3.63 15.62
N CYS A 208 -3.01 -4.53 15.17
CA CYS A 208 -1.62 -4.58 15.64
C CYS A 208 -0.84 -3.30 15.30
N LEU A 209 -1.14 -2.61 14.19
CA LEU A 209 -0.47 -1.37 13.79
C LEU A 209 -1.02 -0.11 14.45
N LEU A 210 -2.33 -0.05 14.70
CA LEU A 210 -2.98 1.16 15.22
C LEU A 210 -2.42 1.57 16.58
N GLY A 211 -2.24 2.88 16.78
CA GLY A 211 -1.78 3.45 18.06
C GLY A 211 -0.39 3.00 18.53
N ARG A 212 0.40 2.29 17.71
CA ARG A 212 1.81 2.03 18.00
C ARG A 212 2.61 3.30 17.78
N LYS A 213 3.35 3.73 18.81
CA LYS A 213 4.37 4.78 18.72
C LYS A 213 5.74 4.11 18.78
N ASN A 214 6.64 4.45 17.85
CA ASN A 214 8.02 3.98 17.81
C ASN A 214 8.18 2.46 17.65
N ALA A 215 7.58 1.87 16.61
CA ALA A 215 7.82 0.47 16.27
C ALA A 215 8.94 0.40 15.23
N ALA A 216 10.18 0.73 15.63
CA ALA A 216 11.31 0.92 14.72
C ALA A 216 11.48 -0.21 13.68
N ASP A 217 11.28 -1.47 14.06
CA ASP A 217 11.38 -2.62 13.16
C ASP A 217 10.29 -2.65 12.08
N LEU A 218 9.06 -2.21 12.41
CA LEU A 218 7.94 -2.14 11.47
C LEU A 218 7.97 -0.86 10.65
N ASP A 219 8.36 0.25 11.28
CA ASP A 219 8.49 1.56 10.63
C ASP A 219 9.65 1.57 9.61
N SER A 220 10.64 0.69 9.79
CA SER A 220 11.77 0.48 8.86
C SER A 220 11.58 -0.71 7.91
N ALA A 221 10.44 -1.41 7.99
CA ALA A 221 10.16 -2.53 7.12
C ALA A 221 10.07 -2.07 5.66
N VAL A 222 10.55 -2.92 4.76
CA VAL A 222 10.49 -2.69 3.31
C VAL A 222 9.39 -3.57 2.73
N ILE A 223 8.45 -2.95 2.00
CA ILE A 223 7.40 -3.67 1.28
C ILE A 223 7.74 -3.65 -0.20
N LEU A 224 8.00 -4.82 -0.79
CA LEU A 224 8.39 -5.01 -2.19
C LEU A 224 7.25 -5.64 -3.01
N THR A 225 6.12 -4.96 -3.06
CA THR A 225 4.94 -5.37 -3.84
C THR A 225 4.58 -4.34 -4.89
N ASP A 226 3.61 -4.66 -5.74
CA ASP A 226 3.06 -3.73 -6.73
C ASP A 226 2.17 -2.62 -6.13
N THR A 227 1.80 -2.75 -4.85
CA THR A 227 1.02 -1.74 -4.13
C THR A 227 1.89 -0.57 -3.67
N VAL A 228 3.21 -0.75 -3.55
CA VAL A 228 4.14 0.27 -3.03
C VAL A 228 4.95 0.94 -4.14
N MET A 229 5.06 2.26 -4.04
CA MET A 229 5.78 3.11 -4.98
C MET A 229 7.30 2.91 -4.85
N MET A 230 7.88 2.10 -5.72
CA MET A 230 9.32 1.73 -5.68
C MET A 230 10.26 2.76 -6.31
N TYR A 231 9.71 3.89 -6.76
CA TYR A 231 10.44 4.99 -7.35
C TYR A 231 10.06 6.32 -6.68
N GLN A 232 10.99 7.26 -6.71
CA GLN A 232 10.77 8.65 -6.37
C GLN A 232 10.51 9.42 -7.66
N ILE A 233 9.55 10.33 -7.63
CA ILE A 233 9.19 11.19 -8.76
C ILE A 233 9.54 12.61 -8.35
N GLY A 234 10.39 13.27 -9.13
CA GLY A 234 10.94 14.57 -8.74
C GLY A 234 11.49 15.35 -9.90
N ALA A 235 12.27 16.37 -9.58
CA ALA A 235 13.03 17.14 -10.54
C ALA A 235 14.43 17.41 -9.98
N MET A 236 15.42 17.46 -10.87
CA MET A 236 16.70 18.08 -10.55
C MET A 236 16.51 19.58 -10.51
N VAL A 237 16.87 20.19 -9.38
CA VAL A 237 16.71 21.62 -9.15
C VAL A 237 18.01 22.21 -8.63
N TRP A 238 18.21 23.50 -8.88
CA TRP A 238 19.26 24.26 -8.23
C TRP A 238 18.74 24.78 -6.89
N ASN A 239 19.23 24.22 -5.79
CA ASN A 239 18.83 24.60 -4.44
C ASN A 239 20.06 24.99 -3.62
N HIS A 240 20.04 26.17 -3.00
CA HIS A 240 21.15 26.69 -2.18
C HIS A 240 22.55 26.54 -2.79
N GLY A 241 22.70 26.80 -4.10
CA GLY A 241 24.00 26.78 -4.76
C GLY A 241 24.47 25.41 -5.26
N LYS A 242 23.66 24.35 -5.11
CA LYS A 242 23.96 23.02 -5.63
C LYS A 242 22.81 22.46 -6.46
N GLU A 243 23.13 21.63 -7.43
CA GLU A 243 22.13 20.83 -8.15
C GLU A 243 21.79 19.60 -7.31
N GLU A 244 20.50 19.40 -7.02
CA GLU A 244 20.03 18.25 -6.25
C GLU A 244 18.68 17.73 -6.74
N PHE A 245 18.44 16.44 -6.53
CA PHE A 245 17.14 15.82 -6.78
C PHE A 245 16.20 16.15 -5.63
N LEU A 246 15.11 16.85 -5.91
CA LEU A 246 14.01 17.02 -4.95
C LEU A 246 12.82 16.15 -5.37
N PRO A 247 12.34 15.23 -4.51
CA PRO A 247 11.16 14.44 -4.79
C PRO A 247 9.88 15.29 -4.63
N VAL A 248 9.01 15.25 -5.63
CA VAL A 248 7.59 15.61 -5.49
C VAL A 248 6.85 14.47 -4.78
N ILE A 249 7.13 13.23 -5.18
CA ILE A 249 6.63 12.00 -4.57
C ILE A 249 7.83 11.21 -4.05
N LYS A 250 7.78 10.82 -2.78
CA LYS A 250 8.74 9.90 -2.17
C LYS A 250 8.26 8.46 -2.40
N GLY A 251 9.19 7.57 -2.72
CA GLY A 251 8.91 6.14 -2.79
C GLY A 251 8.77 5.54 -1.39
N GLY A 252 8.33 4.28 -1.33
CA GLY A 252 8.14 3.52 -0.10
C GLY A 252 6.76 3.69 0.54
N LYS A 253 5.83 4.35 -0.14
CA LYS A 253 4.42 4.48 0.28
C LYS A 253 3.50 3.80 -0.74
N PRO A 254 2.27 3.41 -0.34
CA PRO A 254 1.29 2.94 -1.30
C PRO A 254 1.06 3.95 -2.43
N TRP A 255 0.98 3.48 -3.68
CA TRP A 255 0.90 4.40 -4.84
C TRP A 255 -0.39 5.25 -4.81
N PHE A 256 -1.50 4.74 -4.28
CA PHE A 256 -2.78 5.47 -4.19
C PHE A 256 -2.77 6.59 -3.13
N GLU A 257 -1.80 6.57 -2.21
CA GLU A 257 -1.56 7.68 -1.28
C GLU A 257 -0.44 8.61 -1.76
N SER A 258 0.24 8.24 -2.84
CA SER A 258 1.47 8.88 -3.29
C SER A 258 1.16 10.11 -4.15
N ARG A 259 1.07 11.26 -3.49
CA ARG A 259 0.90 12.56 -4.12
C ARG A 259 1.72 13.64 -3.43
N GLY A 260 2.03 14.69 -4.17
CA GLY A 260 2.78 15.81 -3.64
C GLY A 260 2.84 16.98 -4.59
N ASN A 261 3.44 18.07 -4.13
CA ASN A 261 3.70 19.22 -4.96
C ASN A 261 4.99 19.91 -4.57
N MET A 262 5.56 20.64 -5.51
CA MET A 262 6.66 21.57 -5.26
C MET A 262 6.45 22.82 -6.10
N THR A 263 7.23 23.85 -5.79
CA THR A 263 7.23 25.08 -6.57
C THR A 263 8.64 25.38 -7.01
N VAL A 264 8.82 25.70 -8.29
CA VAL A 264 10.12 26.00 -8.89
C VAL A 264 10.10 27.35 -9.60
N LEU A 265 11.24 28.03 -9.62
CA LEU A 265 11.48 29.18 -10.49
C LEU A 265 12.23 28.70 -11.72
N VAL A 266 11.70 29.01 -12.91
CA VAL A 266 12.32 28.63 -14.16
C VAL A 266 12.87 29.85 -14.89
N GLU A 267 14.03 29.68 -15.51
CA GLU A 267 14.68 30.74 -16.26
C GLU A 267 13.98 30.95 -17.61
N THR A 268 14.14 29.98 -18.50
CA THR A 268 13.32 29.79 -19.69
C THR A 268 13.27 28.29 -19.95
N ALA A 269 12.08 27.72 -20.18
CA ALA A 269 11.94 26.28 -20.35
C ALA A 269 10.84 25.95 -21.37
N ALA A 270 11.18 25.19 -22.41
CA ALA A 270 10.21 24.58 -23.31
C ALA A 270 9.57 23.32 -22.71
N SER A 271 10.22 22.74 -21.70
CA SER A 271 9.75 21.59 -20.96
C SER A 271 10.35 21.56 -19.55
N ILE A 272 9.66 20.95 -18.60
CA ILE A 272 10.25 20.53 -17.32
C ILE A 272 10.58 19.03 -17.39
N PRO A 273 11.84 18.63 -17.19
CA PRO A 273 12.18 17.23 -17.05
C PRO A 273 11.75 16.71 -15.68
N VAL A 274 10.81 15.78 -15.67
CA VAL A 274 10.46 14.99 -14.48
C VAL A 274 11.37 13.77 -14.44
N GLU A 275 12.00 13.53 -13.30
CA GLU A 275 12.87 12.38 -13.07
C GLU A 275 12.18 11.32 -12.22
N ILE A 276 12.31 10.07 -12.67
CA ILE A 276 11.90 8.86 -11.96
C ILE A 276 13.17 8.16 -11.50
N LYS A 277 13.33 8.02 -10.19
CA LYS A 277 14.54 7.44 -9.58
C LYS A 277 14.15 6.24 -8.73
N PRO A 278 14.75 5.05 -8.91
CA PRO A 278 14.45 3.91 -8.06
C PRO A 278 14.79 4.22 -6.60
N LEU A 279 13.99 3.70 -5.68
CA LEU A 279 14.19 3.90 -4.24
C LEU A 279 15.48 3.21 -3.77
N PHE A 280 15.73 2.00 -4.27
CA PHE A 280 16.91 1.20 -3.95
C PHE A 280 17.87 1.14 -5.14
N PRO A 281 19.19 1.33 -4.93
CA PRO A 281 20.20 1.14 -5.98
C PRO A 281 20.09 -0.26 -6.61
N GLY A 282 20.21 -0.34 -7.94
CA GLY A 282 20.17 -1.62 -8.67
C GLY A 282 18.78 -2.25 -8.86
N LYS A 283 17.71 -1.66 -8.30
CA LYS A 283 16.31 -2.13 -8.46
C LYS A 283 15.52 -1.35 -9.52
N GLY A 284 16.22 -0.94 -10.59
CA GLY A 284 15.62 -0.26 -11.75
C GLY A 284 16.50 0.86 -12.30
N ASP A 285 16.05 1.42 -13.43
CA ASP A 285 16.74 2.51 -14.12
C ASP A 285 16.22 3.89 -13.68
N ARG A 286 17.10 4.89 -13.76
CA ARG A 286 16.67 6.29 -13.71
C ARG A 286 16.07 6.67 -15.06
N MET A 287 14.91 7.30 -15.04
CA MET A 287 14.21 7.73 -16.26
C MET A 287 13.90 9.22 -16.19
N ARG A 288 13.81 9.85 -17.36
CA ARG A 288 13.57 11.29 -17.50
C ARG A 288 12.48 11.54 -18.53
N PHE A 289 11.40 12.20 -18.11
CA PHE A 289 10.24 12.52 -18.93
C PHE A 289 10.14 14.03 -19.12
N PRO A 290 10.37 14.57 -20.33
CA PRO A 290 10.19 15.99 -20.59
C PRO A 290 8.70 16.34 -20.70
N ILE A 291 8.18 17.07 -19.72
CA ILE A 291 6.80 17.57 -19.73
C ILE A 291 6.78 18.88 -20.53
N SER A 292 6.10 18.87 -21.68
CA SER A 292 6.06 20.03 -22.58
C SER A 292 5.31 21.21 -21.95
N LEU A 293 5.91 22.39 -22.04
CA LEU A 293 5.31 23.68 -21.64
C LEU A 293 4.92 24.50 -22.87
N LYS A 294 4.48 23.84 -23.95
CA LYS A 294 4.12 24.48 -25.21
C LYS A 294 3.00 25.51 -24.98
N GLY A 295 3.30 26.77 -25.28
CA GLY A 295 2.37 27.88 -25.10
C GLY A 295 2.54 28.64 -23.78
N LEU A 296 3.50 28.27 -22.93
CA LEU A 296 3.85 29.05 -21.75
C LEU A 296 4.30 30.45 -22.13
N LYS A 297 3.73 31.46 -21.46
CA LYS A 297 4.09 32.86 -21.65
C LYS A 297 5.57 33.07 -21.34
N LYS A 298 6.33 33.58 -22.33
CA LYS A 298 7.74 33.94 -22.15
C LYS A 298 7.85 35.17 -21.25
N ARG A 299 8.76 35.10 -20.29
CA ARG A 299 9.11 36.17 -19.34
C ARG A 299 10.63 36.23 -19.21
N PRO A 300 11.20 37.32 -18.68
CA PRO A 300 12.60 37.38 -18.31
C PRO A 300 12.99 36.22 -17.36
N GLY A 301 14.27 35.90 -17.34
CA GLY A 301 14.80 34.79 -16.54
C GLY A 301 14.34 34.83 -15.09
N ARG A 302 13.94 33.67 -14.56
CA ARG A 302 13.53 33.43 -13.16
C ARG A 302 12.29 34.22 -12.72
N SER A 303 11.57 34.79 -13.69
CA SER A 303 10.31 35.52 -13.49
C SER A 303 9.08 34.65 -13.76
N THR A 304 9.26 33.33 -13.80
CA THR A 304 8.18 32.35 -13.94
C THR A 304 8.28 31.33 -12.81
N LYS A 305 7.27 31.34 -11.93
CA LYS A 305 7.06 30.38 -10.86
C LYS A 305 6.07 29.33 -11.34
N LEU A 306 6.45 28.06 -11.28
CA LEU A 306 5.60 26.95 -11.65
C LEU A 306 5.31 26.09 -10.42
N LYS A 307 4.04 25.72 -10.23
CA LYS A 307 3.65 24.67 -9.29
C LYS A 307 3.68 23.35 -10.03
N ILE A 308 4.48 22.39 -9.58
CA ILE A 308 4.48 21.02 -10.08
C ILE A 308 3.72 20.18 -9.06
N GLU A 309 2.66 19.51 -9.51
CA GLU A 309 1.85 18.59 -8.74
C GLU A 309 1.98 17.20 -9.37
N ALA A 310 2.11 16.17 -8.55
CA ALA A 310 2.19 14.79 -9.00
C ALA A 310 1.26 13.91 -8.15
N GLU A 311 0.61 12.96 -8.81
CA GLU A 311 -0.29 11.99 -8.18
C GLU A 311 -0.13 10.64 -8.90
N CYS A 312 0.28 9.61 -8.18
CA CYS A 312 0.36 8.27 -8.74
C CYS A 312 -1.04 7.67 -8.93
N THR A 313 -1.27 7.08 -10.10
CA THR A 313 -2.54 6.42 -10.46
C THR A 313 -2.30 4.93 -10.75
N GLY A 314 -1.22 4.39 -10.19
CA GLY A 314 -0.73 3.04 -10.39
C GLY A 314 0.75 2.95 -10.04
N GLU A 315 1.24 1.73 -9.92
CA GLU A 315 2.62 1.44 -9.53
C GLU A 315 3.68 2.08 -10.43
N THR A 316 3.42 2.08 -11.74
CA THR A 316 4.33 2.64 -12.75
C THR A 316 3.69 3.77 -13.57
N LYS A 317 2.72 4.46 -12.97
CA LYS A 317 1.92 5.49 -13.66
C LYS A 317 1.64 6.67 -12.76
N CYS A 318 1.96 7.87 -13.25
CA CYS A 318 1.81 9.10 -12.49
C CYS A 318 1.23 10.22 -13.37
N ARG A 319 0.30 10.98 -12.80
CA ARG A 319 -0.27 12.19 -13.40
C ARG A 319 0.54 13.38 -12.91
N ILE A 320 1.16 14.11 -13.84
CA ILE A 320 1.90 15.34 -13.56
C ILE A 320 1.06 16.53 -14.05
N LYS A 321 0.90 17.53 -13.17
CA LYS A 321 0.24 18.79 -13.47
C LYS A 321 1.16 19.95 -13.13
N ILE A 322 1.38 20.84 -14.09
CA ILE A 322 2.22 22.03 -13.93
C ILE A 322 1.37 23.26 -14.14
N THR A 323 1.34 24.16 -13.15
CA THR A 323 0.52 25.38 -13.19
C THR A 323 1.41 26.62 -13.17
N ASP A 324 1.19 27.57 -14.08
CA ASP A 324 1.87 28.87 -14.08
C ASP A 324 1.32 29.79 -12.99
N LEU A 325 2.13 30.02 -11.96
CA LEU A 325 1.85 30.92 -10.85
C LEU A 325 2.39 32.35 -11.06
N GLY A 326 3.00 32.64 -12.22
CA GLY A 326 3.59 33.96 -12.48
C GLY A 326 4.76 34.27 -11.55
N PHE A 327 4.90 35.52 -11.11
CA PHE A 327 5.89 35.99 -10.15
C PHE A 327 5.37 37.25 -9.46
N GLY A 328 4.28 37.10 -8.70
CA GLY A 328 3.60 38.19 -8.03
C GLY A 328 2.99 39.20 -9.00
N THR A 329 2.91 40.46 -8.56
CA THR A 329 2.32 41.55 -9.34
C THR A 329 3.17 41.96 -10.54
N LEU A 330 4.49 41.80 -10.45
CA LEU A 330 5.43 42.12 -11.54
C LEU A 330 5.18 41.27 -12.78
N TYR A 331 4.83 40.00 -12.56
CA TYR A 331 4.50 39.08 -13.64
C TYR A 331 3.28 38.24 -13.25
N PRO A 332 2.05 38.69 -13.54
CA PRO A 332 0.86 37.98 -13.13
C PRO A 332 0.83 36.52 -13.63
N SER A 333 0.23 35.65 -12.81
CA SER A 333 -0.07 34.27 -13.16
C SER A 333 -1.00 34.21 -14.37
N THR A 334 -0.72 33.31 -15.30
CA THR A 334 -1.70 32.96 -16.34
C THR A 334 -2.66 31.87 -15.88
N TYR A 335 -2.33 31.15 -14.80
CA TYR A 335 -3.00 29.92 -14.37
C TYR A 335 -3.09 28.85 -15.46
N GLN A 336 -2.26 28.97 -16.51
CA GLN A 336 -2.18 27.95 -17.55
C GLN A 336 -1.70 26.65 -16.92
N VAL A 337 -2.39 25.56 -17.28
CA VAL A 337 -2.12 24.21 -16.79
C VAL A 337 -1.57 23.36 -17.92
N PHE A 338 -0.47 22.67 -17.64
CA PHE A 338 0.10 21.63 -18.48
C PHE A 338 -0.04 20.30 -17.75
N GLN A 339 -0.69 19.32 -18.36
CA GLN A 339 -0.93 18.03 -17.73
C GLN A 339 -0.47 16.90 -18.64
N GLN A 340 0.21 15.92 -18.05
CA GLN A 340 0.65 14.72 -18.75
C GLN A 340 0.62 13.53 -17.81
N VAL A 341 0.13 12.40 -18.31
CA VAL A 341 0.29 11.11 -17.63
C VAL A 341 1.59 10.49 -18.14
N ILE A 342 2.48 10.16 -17.22
CA ILE A 342 3.71 9.44 -17.51
C ILE A 342 3.58 8.01 -17.02
N SER A 343 4.11 7.07 -17.79
CA SER A 343 4.16 5.66 -17.44
C SER A 343 5.54 5.10 -17.76
N TRP A 344 5.99 4.14 -16.96
CA TRP A 344 7.26 3.47 -17.18
C TRP A 344 7.17 1.97 -16.92
N GLU A 345 8.25 1.25 -17.22
CA GLU A 345 8.36 -0.18 -16.97
C GLU A 345 9.33 -0.45 -15.82
N ARG A 346 9.03 -1.45 -15.00
CA ARG A 346 10.01 -1.99 -14.04
C ARG A 346 10.97 -2.87 -14.81
N ARG A 347 12.19 -2.40 -15.07
CA ARG A 347 13.27 -3.28 -15.55
C ARG A 347 13.99 -3.89 -14.35
N GLY A 348 14.06 -5.22 -14.29
CA GLY A 348 14.87 -5.95 -13.29
C GLY A 348 14.12 -6.73 -12.20
N GLN A 349 12.97 -7.35 -12.51
CA GLN A 349 12.54 -8.58 -11.83
C GLN A 349 12.58 -9.74 -12.84
N PRO A 350 12.86 -10.97 -12.40
CA PRO A 350 12.84 -12.16 -13.27
C PRO A 350 11.49 -12.38 -13.94
#